data_AF-A0A942IDA7-F1
#
_entry.id   AF-A0A942IDA7-F1
#
_cell.length_a   1.000
_cell.length_b   1.000
_cell.length_c   1.000
_cell.angle_alpha   90.00
_cell.angle_beta   90.00
_cell.angle_gamma   90.00
#
_symmetry.space_group_name_H-M   'P 1'
#
loop_
_entity.id
_entity.type
_entity.pdbx_description
1 polymer ?
#
loop_
_entity_poly.entity_id
_entity_poly.type
_entity_poly.pdbx_seq_one_letter_code
_entity_poly.pdbx_strand_id
1 'polypeptide(L)'
;MFHHRHRVFYIAMLVGVVVATLTGWLFPNWAVTASAVAFFGSYLAQAAVRLPGLSAGYLKAHADEADVPMGAIFLITVLIVGVCVVSLFLVINSPQEHDTAQLVLSMIAVVLGWFVVHTMATYHYAFEYYEGGQDGAVAGGLDFPGGGEPDGVAFLYFAYVIGMTAQVADVAITANRMRRLVLIHSVFSFFFNTVIVAATVNVVVSIGAN
;
A
#
# COMPACT_ATOMS: atom_id res chain seq x y z
N MET A 1 -6.92 -10.24 -24.50
CA MET A 1 -5.71 -9.52 -24.04
C MET A 1 -5.83 -9.16 -22.54
N PHE A 2 -6.25 -10.09 -21.67
CA PHE A 2 -6.46 -9.87 -20.22
C PHE A 2 -5.24 -10.27 -19.35
N HIS A 3 -4.20 -10.87 -19.93
CA HIS A 3 -3.17 -11.62 -19.18
C HIS A 3 -1.96 -10.80 -18.71
N HIS A 4 -1.80 -9.52 -19.09
CA HIS A 4 -0.66 -8.69 -18.63
C HIS A 4 -0.98 -7.78 -17.42
N ARG A 5 -2.26 -7.45 -17.20
CA ARG A 5 -2.75 -6.46 -16.22
C ARG A 5 -2.56 -6.87 -14.75
N HIS A 6 -2.72 -8.15 -14.42
CA HIS A 6 -2.66 -8.65 -13.04
C HIS A 6 -1.33 -9.32 -12.69
N ARG A 7 -0.37 -9.33 -13.61
CA ARG A 7 0.90 -10.06 -13.42
C ARG A 7 1.64 -9.60 -12.18
N VAL A 8 1.57 -8.31 -11.85
CA VAL A 8 2.23 -7.76 -10.66
C VAL A 8 1.73 -8.40 -9.39
N PHE A 9 0.40 -8.37 -9.22
CA PHE A 9 -0.28 -8.96 -8.08
C PHE A 9 -0.07 -10.46 -8.03
N TYR A 10 -0.26 -11.17 -9.15
CA TYR A 10 -0.09 -12.63 -9.18
C TYR A 10 1.36 -13.06 -8.95
N ILE A 11 2.36 -12.32 -9.43
CA ILE A 11 3.76 -12.58 -9.15
C ILE A 11 4.05 -12.34 -7.66
N ALA A 12 3.59 -11.22 -7.10
CA ALA A 12 3.77 -10.95 -5.68
C ALA A 12 3.10 -12.02 -4.81
N MET A 13 1.87 -12.42 -5.17
CA MET A 13 1.12 -13.48 -4.49
C MET A 13 1.83 -14.83 -4.60
N LEU A 14 2.35 -15.18 -5.78
CA LEU A 14 3.17 -16.39 -5.96
C LEU A 14 4.40 -16.36 -5.05
N VAL A 15 5.11 -15.24 -4.99
CA VAL A 15 6.28 -15.06 -4.10
C VAL A 15 5.87 -15.27 -2.64
N GLY A 16 4.77 -14.65 -2.20
CA GLY A 16 4.23 -14.81 -0.85
C GLY A 16 3.87 -16.27 -0.54
N VAL A 17 3.17 -16.97 -1.44
CA VAL A 17 2.79 -18.37 -1.28
C VAL A 17 4.02 -19.29 -1.24
N VAL A 18 5.00 -19.09 -2.13
CA VAL A 18 6.25 -19.86 -2.12
C VAL A 18 6.97 -19.68 -0.79
N VAL A 19 7.11 -18.44 -0.32
CA VAL A 19 7.73 -18.19 0.99
C VAL A 19 6.91 -18.81 2.12
N ALA A 20 5.58 -18.68 2.13
CA ALA A 20 4.71 -19.28 3.14
C ALA A 20 4.85 -20.81 3.20
N THR A 21 4.91 -21.48 2.06
CA THR A 21 5.06 -22.95 2.00
C THR A 21 6.42 -23.41 2.51
N LEU A 22 7.50 -22.75 2.09
CA LEU A 22 8.87 -23.09 2.52
C LEU A 22 9.07 -22.83 4.01
N THR A 23 8.66 -21.66 4.48
CA THR A 23 8.78 -21.28 5.90
C THR A 23 7.80 -22.04 6.78
N GLY A 24 6.60 -22.36 6.30
CA GLY A 24 5.65 -23.20 7.03
C GLY A 24 6.17 -24.62 7.30
N TRP A 25 7.01 -25.15 6.41
CA TRP A 25 7.65 -26.46 6.59
C TRP A 25 8.88 -26.41 7.51
N LEU A 26 9.69 -25.36 7.42
CA LEU A 26 10.98 -25.28 8.13
C LEU A 26 10.87 -24.55 9.48
N PHE A 27 10.09 -23.47 9.53
CA PHE A 27 9.96 -22.54 10.66
C PHE A 27 8.52 -22.03 10.79
N PRO A 28 7.56 -22.85 11.28
CA PRO A 28 6.13 -22.53 11.26
C PRO A 28 5.77 -21.18 11.88
N ASN A 29 6.46 -20.79 12.96
CA ASN A 29 6.23 -19.53 13.67
C ASN A 29 6.51 -18.29 12.80
N TRP A 30 7.38 -18.41 11.79
CA TRP A 30 7.82 -17.31 10.93
C TRP A 30 7.03 -17.24 9.62
N ALA A 31 6.15 -18.23 9.36
CA ALA A 31 5.58 -18.40 8.04
C ALA A 31 4.70 -17.23 7.59
N VAL A 32 3.91 -16.69 8.51
CA VAL A 32 3.03 -15.56 8.25
C VAL A 32 3.83 -14.27 8.02
N THR A 33 4.80 -13.97 8.87
CA THR A 33 5.56 -12.72 8.82
C THR A 33 6.53 -12.69 7.64
N ALA A 34 7.22 -13.80 7.36
CA ALA A 34 8.12 -13.92 6.22
C ALA A 34 7.37 -13.83 4.89
N SER A 35 6.20 -14.50 4.77
CA SER A 35 5.39 -14.43 3.55
C SER A 35 4.80 -13.04 3.32
N ALA A 36 4.38 -12.34 4.38
CA ALA A 36 3.91 -10.95 4.30
C ALA A 36 5.01 -10.02 3.78
N VAL A 37 6.22 -10.09 4.35
CA VAL A 37 7.37 -9.28 3.89
C VAL A 37 7.71 -9.58 2.43
N ALA A 38 7.72 -10.85 2.03
CA ALA A 38 8.01 -11.25 0.66
C ALA A 38 6.94 -10.77 -0.34
N PHE A 39 5.66 -10.90 0.03
CA PHE A 39 4.54 -10.42 -0.77
C PHE A 39 4.59 -8.89 -0.95
N PHE A 40 4.67 -8.13 0.14
CA PHE A 40 4.69 -6.66 0.07
C PHE A 40 5.95 -6.12 -0.60
N GLY A 41 7.12 -6.65 -0.25
CA GLY A 41 8.40 -6.24 -0.85
C GLY A 41 8.45 -6.48 -2.35
N SER A 42 7.98 -7.65 -2.81
CA SER A 42 7.94 -7.96 -4.24
C SER A 42 6.91 -7.12 -5.01
N TYR A 43 5.79 -6.77 -4.39
CA TYR A 43 4.82 -5.83 -4.98
C TYR A 43 5.44 -4.43 -5.13
N LEU A 44 6.05 -3.89 -4.07
CA LEU A 44 6.64 -2.56 -4.06
C LEU A 44 7.81 -2.44 -5.03
N ALA A 45 8.68 -3.45 -5.10
CA ALA A 45 9.79 -3.48 -6.06
C ALA A 45 9.27 -3.39 -7.51
N GLN A 46 8.22 -4.13 -7.82
CA GLN A 46 7.58 -4.10 -9.14
C GLN A 46 6.84 -2.80 -9.43
N ALA A 47 6.24 -2.17 -8.41
CA ALA A 47 5.59 -0.87 -8.55
C ALA A 47 6.64 0.22 -8.82
N ALA A 48 7.75 0.21 -8.09
CA ALA A 48 8.86 1.15 -8.26
C ALA A 48 9.48 1.07 -9.67
N VAL A 49 9.63 -0.13 -10.24
CA VAL A 49 10.12 -0.30 -11.61
C VAL A 49 9.15 0.25 -12.66
N ARG A 50 7.83 0.22 -12.40
CA ARG A 50 6.81 0.69 -13.35
C ARG A 50 6.50 2.16 -13.24
N LEU A 51 6.66 2.75 -12.06
CA LEU A 51 6.30 4.13 -11.78
C LEU A 51 6.83 5.14 -12.82
N PRO A 52 8.10 5.08 -13.28
CA PRO A 52 8.62 6.00 -14.29
C PRO A 52 7.94 5.87 -15.67
N GLY A 53 7.32 4.73 -15.95
CA GLY A 53 6.60 4.48 -17.20
C GLY A 53 5.17 5.02 -17.21
N LEU A 54 4.65 5.49 -16.07
CA LEU A 54 3.31 6.06 -15.94
C LEU A 54 3.29 7.53 -16.38
N SER A 55 3.68 7.79 -17.62
CA SER A 55 3.56 9.14 -18.18
C SER A 55 2.10 9.54 -18.34
N ALA A 56 1.82 10.85 -18.38
CA ALA A 56 0.48 11.37 -18.64
C ALA A 56 -0.15 10.78 -19.92
N GLY A 57 0.64 10.64 -21.00
CA GLY A 57 0.19 10.01 -22.24
C GLY A 57 -0.18 8.53 -22.08
N TYR A 58 0.60 7.77 -21.30
CA TYR A 58 0.28 6.38 -20.99
C TYR A 58 -1.03 6.27 -20.19
N LEU A 59 -1.18 7.09 -19.14
CA LEU A 59 -2.34 7.08 -18.26
C LEU A 59 -3.62 7.45 -19.00
N LYS A 60 -3.58 8.48 -19.86
CA LYS A 60 -4.71 8.85 -20.73
C LYS A 60 -5.13 7.73 -21.68
N ALA A 61 -4.16 7.08 -22.31
CA ALA A 61 -4.42 6.02 -23.28
C ALA A 61 -5.03 4.75 -22.64
N HIS A 62 -4.87 4.56 -21.33
CA HIS A 62 -5.36 3.41 -20.57
C HIS A 62 -6.32 3.82 -19.45
N ALA A 63 -6.93 5.01 -19.54
CA ALA A 63 -7.79 5.56 -18.50
C ALA A 63 -9.06 4.73 -18.29
N ASP A 64 -9.65 4.24 -19.38
CA ASP A 64 -10.85 3.39 -19.37
C ASP A 64 -10.55 1.94 -18.94
N GLU A 65 -9.27 1.61 -18.72
CA GLU A 65 -8.85 0.28 -18.26
C GLU A 65 -8.81 0.15 -16.73
N ALA A 66 -9.42 1.08 -16.00
CA ALA A 66 -9.48 1.16 -14.54
C ALA A 66 -10.31 0.02 -13.90
N ASP A 67 -9.86 -1.21 -14.09
CA ASP A 67 -10.33 -2.42 -13.43
C ASP A 67 -9.09 -3.19 -12.92
N VAL A 68 -8.38 -2.54 -12.01
CA VAL A 68 -7.44 -3.21 -11.11
C VAL A 68 -8.30 -3.90 -10.06
N PRO A 69 -7.96 -5.11 -9.57
CA PRO A 69 -8.56 -5.65 -8.35
C PRO A 69 -8.05 -4.86 -7.13
N MET A 70 -8.00 -3.52 -7.19
CA MET A 70 -7.55 -2.62 -6.12
C MET A 70 -8.27 -2.95 -4.82
N GLY A 71 -9.57 -3.23 -4.89
CA GLY A 71 -10.34 -3.71 -3.74
C GLY A 71 -9.82 -5.02 -3.16
N ALA A 72 -9.43 -6.00 -3.99
CA ALA A 72 -8.89 -7.27 -3.52
C ALA A 72 -7.48 -7.12 -2.91
N ILE A 73 -6.60 -6.33 -3.53
CA ILE A 73 -5.25 -6.13 -2.96
C ILE A 73 -5.30 -5.23 -1.73
N PHE A 74 -6.19 -4.24 -1.70
CA PHE A 74 -6.43 -3.46 -0.49
C PHE A 74 -6.96 -4.38 0.63
N LEU A 75 -7.98 -5.20 0.35
CA LEU A 75 -8.54 -6.14 1.31
C LEU A 75 -7.49 -7.12 1.83
N ILE A 76 -6.70 -7.76 0.96
CA ILE A 76 -5.66 -8.69 1.40
C ILE A 76 -4.58 -7.98 2.21
N THR A 77 -4.23 -6.73 1.87
CA THR A 77 -3.26 -5.94 2.63
C THR A 77 -3.79 -5.61 4.02
N VAL A 78 -5.05 -5.18 4.14
CA VAL A 78 -5.71 -4.93 5.44
C VAL A 78 -5.77 -6.20 6.28
N LEU A 79 -6.11 -7.34 5.69
CA LEU A 79 -6.16 -8.63 6.37
C LEU A 79 -4.77 -9.04 6.88
N ILE A 80 -3.74 -8.98 6.02
CA ILE A 80 -2.37 -9.35 6.39
C ILE A 80 -1.83 -8.41 7.49
N VAL A 81 -2.00 -7.09 7.34
CA VAL A 81 -1.58 -6.12 8.37
C VAL A 81 -2.32 -6.39 9.69
N GLY A 82 -3.62 -6.66 9.65
CA GLY A 82 -4.40 -7.03 10.84
C GLY A 82 -3.85 -8.27 11.52
N VAL A 83 -3.52 -9.32 10.76
CA VAL A 83 -2.88 -10.54 11.29
C VAL A 83 -1.51 -10.24 11.90
N CYS A 84 -0.68 -9.41 11.25
CA CYS A 84 0.63 -9.01 11.78
C CYS A 84 0.49 -8.23 13.10
N VAL A 85 -0.48 -7.33 13.20
CA VAL A 85 -0.76 -6.55 14.42
C VAL A 85 -1.23 -7.46 15.54
N VAL A 86 -2.19 -8.35 15.27
CA VAL A 86 -2.67 -9.34 16.27
C VAL A 86 -1.53 -10.25 16.72
N SER A 87 -0.71 -10.74 15.79
CA SER A 87 0.46 -11.57 16.11
C SER A 87 1.44 -10.84 17.01
N LEU A 88 1.71 -9.55 16.74
CA LEU A 88 2.56 -8.70 17.57
C LEU A 88 2.00 -8.56 18.99
N PHE A 89 0.69 -8.34 19.14
CA PHE A 89 0.05 -8.32 20.46
C PHE A 89 0.14 -9.66 21.19
N LEU A 90 -0.03 -10.79 20.50
CA LEU A 90 0.06 -12.12 21.10
C LEU A 90 1.48 -12.46 21.56
N VAL A 91 2.50 -12.15 20.75
CA VAL A 91 3.91 -12.41 21.10
C VAL A 91 4.35 -11.58 22.30
N ILE A 92 3.89 -10.33 22.40
CA ILE A 92 4.26 -9.44 23.51
C ILE A 92 3.58 -9.84 24.83
N ASN A 93 2.36 -10.38 24.78
CA ASN A 93 1.65 -10.82 25.97
C ASN A 93 1.90 -12.30 26.32
N SER A 94 2.77 -12.98 25.57
CA SER A 94 3.13 -14.37 25.85
C SER A 94 4.08 -14.43 27.05
N PRO A 95 3.87 -15.36 28.00
CA PRO A 95 4.80 -15.59 29.12
C PRO A 95 6.10 -16.33 28.73
N GLN A 96 6.30 -16.65 27.44
CA GLN A 96 7.52 -17.30 26.93
C GLN A 96 8.55 -16.27 26.44
N GLU A 97 9.82 -16.68 26.28
CA GLU A 97 10.87 -15.84 25.69
C GLU A 97 10.43 -15.25 24.34
N HIS A 98 10.66 -13.94 24.18
CA HIS A 98 10.28 -13.20 22.99
C HIS A 98 11.28 -13.46 21.86
N ASP A 99 10.81 -14.00 20.73
CA ASP A 99 11.58 -14.00 19.50
C ASP A 99 11.64 -12.56 18.94
N THR A 100 12.68 -11.85 19.34
CA THR A 100 12.92 -10.46 18.93
C THR A 100 12.98 -10.32 17.41
N ALA A 101 13.50 -11.32 16.71
CA ALA A 101 13.58 -11.27 15.26
C ALA A 101 12.19 -11.39 14.61
N GLN A 102 11.31 -12.22 15.16
CA GLN A 102 9.91 -12.31 14.71
C GLN A 102 9.14 -11.00 14.96
N LEU A 103 9.38 -10.31 16.07
CA LEU A 103 8.81 -8.99 16.36
C LEU A 103 9.25 -7.93 15.35
N VAL A 104 10.56 -7.86 15.09
CA VAL A 104 11.13 -6.93 14.10
C VAL A 104 10.58 -7.23 12.70
N LEU A 105 10.48 -8.50 12.32
CA LEU A 105 9.95 -8.89 11.01
C LEU A 105 8.46 -8.55 10.87
N SER A 106 7.68 -8.69 11.93
CA SER A 106 6.27 -8.26 11.98
C SER A 106 6.15 -6.75 11.78
N MET A 107 7.03 -5.98 12.42
CA MET A 107 7.07 -4.52 12.26
C MET A 107 7.45 -4.12 10.83
N ILE A 108 8.43 -4.79 10.21
CA ILE A 108 8.77 -4.58 8.80
C ILE A 108 7.55 -4.88 7.91
N ALA A 109 6.82 -5.97 8.15
CA ALA A 109 5.63 -6.32 7.37
C ALA A 109 4.55 -5.22 7.45
N VAL A 110 4.31 -4.67 8.64
CA VAL A 110 3.33 -3.58 8.85
C VAL A 110 3.75 -2.31 8.10
N VAL A 111 5.03 -1.92 8.15
CA VAL A 111 5.55 -0.77 7.40
C VAL A 111 5.49 -0.99 5.88
N LEU A 112 5.82 -2.19 5.40
CA LEU A 112 5.67 -2.51 3.98
C LEU A 112 4.21 -2.49 3.55
N GLY A 113 3.28 -2.97 4.38
CA GLY A 113 1.85 -2.88 4.14
C GLY A 113 1.36 -1.43 3.99
N TRP A 114 1.92 -0.51 4.78
CA TRP A 114 1.65 0.94 4.67
C TRP A 114 2.05 1.47 3.29
N PHE A 115 3.28 1.19 2.85
CA PHE A 115 3.75 1.58 1.52
C PHE A 115 2.87 0.99 0.40
N VAL A 116 2.46 -0.27 0.55
CA VAL A 116 1.60 -0.96 -0.43
C VAL A 116 0.26 -0.25 -0.58
N VAL A 117 -0.40 0.12 0.53
CA VAL A 117 -1.68 0.84 0.47
C VAL A 117 -1.53 2.19 -0.23
N HIS A 118 -0.52 2.99 0.13
CA HIS A 118 -0.37 4.33 -0.47
C HIS A 118 0.06 4.26 -1.93
N THR A 119 0.86 3.27 -2.30
CA THR A 119 1.18 2.97 -3.70
C THR A 119 -0.07 2.54 -4.49
N MET A 120 -1.02 1.83 -3.88
CA MET A 120 -2.30 1.52 -4.53
C MET A 120 -3.16 2.77 -4.72
N ALA A 121 -3.22 3.63 -3.71
CA ALA A 121 -3.92 4.90 -3.81
C ALA A 121 -3.35 5.79 -4.92
N THR A 122 -2.03 5.74 -5.18
CA THR A 122 -1.40 6.39 -6.33
C THR A 122 -2.04 5.97 -7.65
N TYR A 123 -2.12 4.66 -7.91
CA TYR A 123 -2.75 4.16 -9.12
C TYR A 123 -4.22 4.55 -9.17
N HIS A 124 -4.94 4.44 -8.04
CA HIS A 124 -6.35 4.79 -7.97
C HIS A 124 -6.60 6.24 -8.35
N TYR A 125 -5.84 7.18 -7.78
CA TYR A 125 -5.95 8.60 -8.11
C TYR A 125 -5.57 8.88 -9.56
N ALA A 126 -4.53 8.22 -10.09
CA ALA A 126 -4.12 8.40 -11.48
C ALA A 126 -5.22 7.98 -12.46
N PHE A 127 -5.82 6.81 -12.25
CA PHE A 127 -6.91 6.32 -13.10
C PHE A 127 -8.17 7.16 -12.95
N GLU A 128 -8.57 7.48 -11.71
CA GLU A 128 -9.72 8.33 -11.44
C GLU A 128 -9.57 9.73 -12.06
N TYR A 129 -8.37 10.29 -12.03
CA TYR A 129 -8.07 11.59 -12.63
C TYR A 129 -8.21 11.53 -14.14
N TYR A 130 -7.66 10.49 -14.77
CA TYR A 130 -7.62 10.36 -16.23
C TYR A 130 -8.86 9.72 -16.86
N GLU A 131 -9.74 9.09 -16.06
CA GLU A 131 -11.00 8.49 -16.52
C GLU A 131 -11.79 9.48 -17.38
N GLY A 132 -12.37 9.00 -18.48
CA GLY A 132 -13.12 9.83 -19.42
C GLY A 132 -14.28 10.55 -18.71
N GLY A 133 -14.19 11.88 -18.63
CA GLY A 133 -15.28 12.76 -18.22
C GLY A 133 -16.37 12.88 -19.28
N GLN A 134 -17.46 13.57 -18.95
CA GLN A 134 -18.51 13.90 -19.92
C GLN A 134 -17.86 14.65 -21.10
N ASP A 135 -18.21 14.25 -22.32
CA ASP A 135 -17.72 14.81 -23.60
C ASP A 135 -16.26 14.48 -23.99
N GLY A 136 -15.62 13.49 -23.34
CA GLY A 136 -14.28 13.02 -23.72
C GLY A 136 -13.13 13.86 -23.16
N ALA A 137 -13.41 14.79 -22.24
CA ALA A 137 -12.42 15.50 -21.45
C ALA A 137 -11.94 14.65 -20.26
N VAL A 138 -10.76 14.94 -19.71
CA VAL A 138 -10.23 14.30 -18.49
C VAL A 138 -11.14 14.61 -17.29
N ALA A 139 -11.56 13.60 -16.51
CA ALA A 139 -12.40 13.80 -15.32
C ALA A 139 -11.76 14.76 -14.29
N GLY A 140 -10.43 14.69 -14.15
CA GLY A 140 -9.63 15.60 -13.36
C GLY A 140 -9.88 15.45 -11.86
N GLY A 141 -10.23 16.55 -11.20
CA GLY A 141 -10.56 16.55 -9.77
C GLY A 141 -9.39 16.81 -8.82
N LEU A 142 -8.17 16.93 -9.36
CA LEU A 142 -6.98 17.42 -8.68
C LEU A 142 -6.37 18.56 -9.50
N ASP A 143 -5.85 19.59 -8.85
CA ASP A 143 -5.14 20.70 -9.48
C ASP A 143 -3.69 20.70 -8.99
N PHE A 144 -2.78 20.28 -9.86
CA PHE A 144 -1.35 20.19 -9.58
C PHE A 144 -0.66 21.51 -9.99
N PRO A 145 0.19 22.08 -9.14
CA PRO A 145 0.87 23.32 -9.46
C PRO A 145 1.87 23.12 -10.62
N GLY A 146 2.12 24.20 -11.36
CA GLY A 146 3.08 24.21 -12.47
C GLY A 146 2.52 23.88 -13.85
N GLY A 147 1.22 23.56 -13.97
CA GLY A 147 0.50 23.49 -15.26
C GLY A 147 0.90 22.34 -16.19
N GLY A 148 1.74 21.41 -15.73
CA GLY A 148 2.07 20.18 -16.44
C GLY A 148 0.98 19.11 -16.26
N GLU A 149 1.00 18.10 -17.14
CA GLU A 149 0.11 16.95 -17.00
C GLU A 149 0.67 15.99 -15.95
N PRO A 150 -0.11 15.60 -14.93
CA PRO A 150 0.41 14.79 -13.82
C PRO A 150 0.78 13.38 -14.28
N ASP A 151 2.00 12.97 -13.99
CA ASP A 151 2.46 11.60 -14.20
C ASP A 151 2.28 10.74 -12.93
N GLY A 152 2.70 9.48 -12.99
CA GLY A 152 2.64 8.59 -11.83
C GLY A 152 3.36 9.11 -10.59
N VAL A 153 4.41 9.91 -10.73
CA VAL A 153 5.14 10.49 -9.60
C VAL A 153 4.31 11.60 -8.95
N ALA A 154 3.61 12.41 -9.72
CA ALA A 154 2.68 13.41 -9.18
C ALA A 154 1.57 12.75 -8.32
N PHE A 155 0.98 11.65 -8.79
CA PHE A 155 -0.01 10.91 -8.00
C PHE A 155 0.62 10.17 -6.81
N LEU A 156 1.88 9.71 -6.91
CA LEU A 156 2.60 9.11 -5.80
C LEU A 156 2.80 10.13 -4.69
N TYR A 157 3.28 11.31 -5.04
CA TYR A 157 3.41 12.45 -4.15
C TYR A 157 2.09 12.74 -3.44
N PHE A 158 0.99 12.93 -4.20
CA PHE A 158 -0.31 13.21 -3.61
C PHE A 158 -0.77 12.11 -2.65
N ALA A 159 -0.68 10.83 -3.05
CA ALA A 159 -1.10 9.70 -2.24
C ALA A 159 -0.30 9.57 -0.95
N TYR A 160 1.01 9.78 -1.00
CA TYR A 160 1.89 9.67 0.18
C TYR A 160 1.72 10.85 1.12
N VAL A 161 1.45 12.05 0.60
CA VAL A 161 1.15 13.22 1.45
C VAL A 161 -0.12 12.97 2.28
N ILE A 162 -1.17 12.42 1.65
CA ILE A 162 -2.37 11.93 2.36
C ILE A 162 -2.04 10.79 3.32
N GLY A 163 -1.21 9.83 2.90
CA GLY A 163 -0.79 8.67 3.70
C GLY A 163 -0.03 9.04 4.97
N MET A 164 0.90 9.98 4.87
CA MET A 164 1.66 10.53 5.99
C MET A 164 0.81 11.43 6.89
N THR A 165 -0.43 11.73 6.50
CA THR A 165 -1.31 12.69 7.19
C THR A 165 -0.66 14.08 7.33
N ALA A 166 0.25 14.42 6.41
CA ALA A 166 0.91 15.71 6.36
C ALA A 166 0.15 16.59 5.36
N GLN A 167 -0.64 17.57 5.79
CA GLN A 167 -1.47 18.36 4.87
C GLN A 167 -0.69 19.47 4.13
N VAL A 168 0.57 19.21 3.76
CA VAL A 168 1.41 20.15 2.96
C VAL A 168 1.38 19.75 1.47
N ALA A 169 0.24 19.25 0.99
CA ALA A 169 0.03 19.05 -0.43
C ALA A 169 -0.22 20.41 -1.07
N ASP A 170 0.60 20.78 -2.04
CA ASP A 170 0.36 21.90 -2.95
C ASP A 170 -0.71 21.60 -4.03
N VAL A 171 -1.35 20.44 -3.93
CA VAL A 171 -2.39 19.93 -4.84
C VAL A 171 -3.78 20.21 -4.28
N ALA A 172 -4.59 20.98 -5.01
CA ALA A 172 -5.96 21.28 -4.61
C ALA A 172 -6.96 20.22 -5.10
N ILE A 173 -7.92 19.83 -4.27
CA ILE A 173 -8.98 18.88 -4.65
C ILE A 173 -10.18 19.66 -5.20
N THR A 174 -10.45 19.52 -6.50
CA THR A 174 -11.44 20.34 -7.22
C THR A 174 -12.80 19.65 -7.39
N ALA A 175 -12.84 18.31 -7.40
CA ALA A 175 -14.08 17.54 -7.61
C ALA A 175 -14.61 16.84 -6.35
N ASN A 176 -15.95 16.78 -6.20
CA ASN A 176 -16.59 16.10 -5.06
C ASN A 176 -16.35 14.57 -5.04
N ARG A 177 -16.23 13.92 -6.22
CA ARG A 177 -15.91 12.49 -6.31
C ARG A 177 -14.51 12.23 -5.71
N MET A 178 -13.52 13.01 -6.13
CA MET A 178 -12.16 12.98 -5.59
C MET A 178 -12.11 13.26 -4.08
N ARG A 179 -12.91 14.22 -3.56
CA ARG A 179 -13.01 14.48 -2.11
C ARG A 179 -13.46 13.26 -1.32
N ARG A 180 -14.41 12.46 -1.83
CA ARG A 180 -14.87 11.23 -1.15
C ARG A 180 -13.76 10.18 -1.08
N LEU A 181 -13.00 10.00 -2.15
CA LEU A 181 -11.86 9.09 -2.18
C LEU A 181 -10.77 9.52 -1.21
N VAL A 182 -10.42 10.81 -1.22
CA VAL A 182 -9.43 11.37 -0.30
C VAL A 182 -9.89 11.26 1.15
N LEU A 183 -11.19 11.42 1.44
CA LEU A 183 -11.72 11.24 2.79
C LEU A 183 -11.52 9.80 3.28
N ILE A 184 -11.90 8.80 2.46
CA ILE A 184 -11.73 7.38 2.81
C ILE A 184 -10.25 7.07 3.05
N HIS A 185 -9.39 7.50 2.13
CA HIS A 185 -7.95 7.30 2.24
C HIS A 185 -7.38 7.99 3.50
N SER A 186 -7.74 9.25 3.77
CA SER A 186 -7.27 10.00 4.95
C SER A 186 -7.68 9.34 6.26
N VAL A 187 -8.94 8.90 6.39
CA VAL A 187 -9.42 8.21 7.59
C VAL A 187 -8.65 6.91 7.81
N PHE A 188 -8.46 6.13 6.74
CA PHE A 188 -7.68 4.90 6.81
C PHE A 188 -6.22 5.17 7.22
N SER A 189 -5.57 6.15 6.59
CA SER A 189 -4.18 6.56 6.89
C SER A 189 -4.00 6.97 8.35
N PHE A 190 -4.95 7.73 8.92
CA PHE A 190 -4.91 8.13 10.32
C PHE A 190 -4.86 6.93 11.28
N PHE A 191 -5.75 5.95 11.08
CA PHE A 191 -5.76 4.75 11.91
C PHE A 191 -4.54 3.86 11.66
N PHE A 192 -4.08 3.72 10.42
CA PHE A 192 -2.87 2.96 10.12
C PHE A 192 -1.64 3.58 10.79
N ASN A 193 -1.45 4.90 10.69
CA ASN A 193 -0.34 5.58 11.38
C ASN A 193 -0.40 5.37 12.90
N THR A 194 -1.60 5.38 13.49
CA THR A 194 -1.79 5.08 14.91
C THR A 194 -1.34 3.65 15.26
N VAL A 195 -1.69 2.67 14.42
CA VAL A 195 -1.26 1.28 14.57
C VAL A 195 0.27 1.14 14.46
N ILE A 196 0.91 1.82 13.51
CA ILE A 196 2.37 1.81 13.35
C ILE A 196 3.05 2.36 14.61
N VAL A 197 2.57 3.50 15.13
CA VAL A 197 3.11 4.10 16.35
C VAL A 197 2.96 3.15 17.53
N ALA A 198 1.77 2.57 17.73
CA ALA A 198 1.51 1.62 18.80
C ALA A 198 2.41 0.37 18.70
N ALA A 199 2.51 -0.22 17.51
CA ALA A 199 3.37 -1.37 17.25
C ALA A 199 4.86 -1.03 17.49
N THR A 200 5.31 0.16 17.08
CA THR A 200 6.70 0.59 17.28
C THR A 200 7.04 0.74 18.76
N VAL A 201 6.18 1.41 19.54
CA VAL A 201 6.37 1.54 21.00
C VAL A 201 6.45 0.16 21.65
N ASN A 202 5.54 -0.73 21.28
CA ASN A 202 5.47 -2.10 21.76
C ASN A 202 6.78 -2.89 21.47
N VAL A 203 7.34 -2.77 20.28
CA VAL A 203 8.62 -3.42 19.92
C VAL A 203 9.78 -2.82 20.72
N VAL A 204 9.86 -1.49 20.84
CA VAL A 204 10.93 -0.82 21.58
C VAL A 204 10.92 -1.22 23.06
N VAL A 205 9.75 -1.26 23.70
CA VAL A 205 9.59 -1.68 25.09
C VAL A 205 10.01 -3.15 25.26
N SER A 206 9.60 -4.03 24.35
CA SER A 206 9.96 -5.45 24.40
C SER A 206 11.47 -5.70 24.25
N ILE A 207 12.15 -4.92 23.40
CA ILE A 207 13.60 -5.06 23.20
C ILE A 207 14.38 -4.46 24.38
N GLY A 208 13.96 -3.31 24.90
CA GLY A 208 14.63 -2.63 26.02
C GLY A 208 14.37 -3.26 27.40
N ALA A 209 13.41 -4.18 27.50
CA ALA A 209 13.13 -4.94 28.71
C ALA A 209 13.97 -6.24 28.82
N ASN A 210 14.68 -6.63 27.75
CA ASN A 210 15.70 -7.68 27.74
C ASN A 210 17.08 -7.10 28.09
#